data_AF-A0A924DGV7-F1
#
_entry.id   AF-A0A924DGV7-F1
#
_cell.length_a   1.000
_cell.length_b   1.000
_cell.length_c   1.000
_cell.angle_alpha   90.00
_cell.angle_beta   90.00
_cell.angle_gamma   90.00
#
_symmetry.space_group_name_H-M   'P 1'
#
loop_
_entity.id
_entity.type
_entity.pdbx_description
1 polymer ?
#
loop_
_entity_poly.entity_id
_entity_poly.type
_entity_poly.pdbx_seq_one_letter_code
_entity_poly.pdbx_strand_id
1 'polypeptide(L)'
;MGFLAWVVSFLLSLFFVPIGMIYGFIKCFNGHSLKQAFKTLDNKFFRMAVSKDQYGNVVCEELFNSTLRKKESKHSFGDEDETISSVIGKNLRDDTLSIAGKVLNKILCFFQKDHALKAIEDLND
;
A
#
# COMPACT_ATOMS: atom_id res chain seq x y z
N MET A 1 13.56 21.84 -2.41
CA MET A 1 12.17 21.99 -1.90
C MET A 1 11.60 20.64 -1.44
N GLY A 2 11.62 19.58 -2.27
CA GLY A 2 11.03 18.27 -1.92
C GLY A 2 11.57 17.60 -0.65
N PHE A 3 12.88 17.51 -0.46
CA PHE A 3 13.48 16.94 0.76
C PHE A 3 12.98 17.64 2.04
N LEU A 4 12.91 18.96 2.04
CA LEU A 4 12.39 19.73 3.17
C LEU A 4 10.91 19.43 3.42
N ALA A 5 10.10 19.35 2.36
CA ALA A 5 8.69 18.97 2.47
C ALA A 5 8.52 17.57 3.07
N TRP A 6 9.36 16.61 2.67
CA TRP A 6 9.37 15.27 3.26
C TRP A 6 9.73 15.30 4.75
N VAL A 7 10.80 16.01 5.15
CA VAL A 7 11.20 16.13 6.56
C VAL A 7 10.09 16.76 7.39
N VAL A 8 9.50 17.86 6.93
CA VAL A 8 8.41 18.54 7.63
C VAL A 8 7.19 17.62 7.76
N SER A 9 6.78 16.97 6.66
CA SER A 9 5.66 16.02 6.66
C SER A 9 5.90 14.87 7.65
N PHE A 10 7.11 14.30 7.65
CA PHE A 10 7.49 13.24 8.58
C PHE A 10 7.39 13.70 10.04
N LEU A 11 7.95 14.86 10.38
CA LEU A 11 7.88 15.42 11.74
C LEU A 11 6.45 15.72 12.18
N LEU A 12 5.61 16.28 11.30
CA LEU A 12 4.19 16.52 11.60
C LEU A 12 3.44 15.20 11.82
N SER A 13 3.76 14.16 11.04
CA SER A 13 3.10 12.86 11.14
C SER A 13 3.27 12.22 12.52
N LEU A 14 4.40 12.45 13.20
CA LEU A 14 4.67 11.95 14.56
C LEU A 14 3.61 12.42 15.58
N PHE A 15 3.02 13.59 15.36
CA PHE A 15 1.99 14.15 16.26
C PHE A 15 0.58 13.96 15.72
N PHE A 16 0.35 14.26 14.44
CA PHE A 16 -1.00 14.25 13.89
C PHE A 16 -1.57 12.86 13.64
N VAL A 17 -0.73 11.87 13.30
CA VAL A 17 -1.19 10.48 13.12
C VAL A 17 -1.74 9.90 14.42
N PRO A 18 -1.04 9.92 15.58
CA PRO A 18 -1.61 9.39 16.82
C PRO A 18 -2.85 10.16 17.26
N ILE A 19 -2.86 11.49 17.16
CA ILE A 19 -4.04 12.32 17.49
C ILE A 19 -5.24 11.92 16.61
N GLY A 20 -5.05 11.82 15.29
CA GLY A 20 -6.10 11.44 14.34
C GLY A 20 -6.58 10.00 14.50
N MET A 21 -5.71 9.09 14.94
CA MET A 21 -6.11 7.73 15.31
C MET A 21 -7.01 7.72 16.55
N ILE A 22 -6.60 8.39 17.64
CA ILE A 22 -7.37 8.47 18.88
C ILE A 22 -8.73 9.12 18.63
N TYR A 23 -8.75 10.27 17.95
CA TYR A 23 -9.99 10.96 17.62
C TYR A 23 -10.92 10.10 16.77
N GLY A 24 -10.37 9.47 15.73
CA GLY A 24 -11.14 8.56 14.87
C GLY A 24 -11.69 7.35 15.63
N PHE A 25 -10.92 6.80 16.57
CA PHE A 25 -11.35 5.70 17.43
C PHE A 25 -12.54 6.13 18.29
N ILE A 26 -12.43 7.22 19.05
CA ILE A 26 -13.52 7.76 19.89
C ILE A 26 -14.79 7.98 19.06
N LYS A 27 -14.65 8.58 17.87
CA LYS A 27 -15.79 8.86 16.98
C LYS A 27 -16.47 7.59 16.47
N CYS A 28 -15.73 6.51 16.23
CA CYS A 28 -16.31 5.24 15.77
C CYS A 28 -17.24 4.60 16.81
N PHE A 29 -17.03 4.86 18.12
CA PHE A 29 -17.86 4.31 19.19
C PHE A 29 -19.00 5.25 19.62
N ASN A 30 -18.97 6.53 19.21
CA ASN A 30 -19.97 7.50 19.61
C ASN A 30 -21.24 7.38 18.74
N GLY A 31 -22.21 6.57 19.18
CA GLY A 31 -23.52 6.43 18.54
C GLY A 31 -23.65 5.26 17.55
N HIS A 32 -22.63 4.40 17.43
CA HIS A 32 -22.67 3.19 16.60
C HIS A 32 -22.78 1.92 17.45
N SER A 33 -23.44 0.90 16.91
CA SER A 33 -23.37 -0.45 17.48
C SER A 33 -21.94 -0.99 17.43
N LEU A 34 -21.54 -1.83 18.39
CA LEU A 34 -20.19 -2.42 18.44
C LEU A 34 -19.77 -3.05 17.11
N LYS A 35 -20.66 -3.79 16.45
CA LYS A 35 -20.40 -4.43 15.16
C LYS A 35 -20.09 -3.41 14.05
N GLN A 36 -20.81 -2.30 14.01
CA GLN A 36 -20.56 -1.22 13.05
C GLN A 36 -19.25 -0.49 13.35
N ALA A 37 -18.97 -0.22 14.64
CA ALA A 37 -17.72 0.40 15.06
C ALA A 37 -16.50 -0.42 14.63
N PHE A 38 -16.53 -1.75 14.86
CA PHE A 38 -15.46 -2.65 14.41
C PHE A 38 -15.31 -2.67 12.89
N LYS A 39 -16.41 -2.73 12.13
CA LYS A 39 -16.35 -2.70 10.66
C LYS A 39 -15.77 -1.38 10.13
N THR A 40 -16.17 -0.25 10.69
CA THR A 40 -15.63 1.06 10.30
C THR A 40 -14.14 1.18 10.62
N LEU A 41 -13.72 0.66 11.77
CA LEU A 41 -12.33 0.66 12.17
C LEU A 41 -11.46 -0.24 11.29
N ASP A 42 -11.95 -1.45 10.97
CA ASP A 42 -11.32 -2.39 10.05
C ASP A 42 -11.11 -1.76 8.66
N ASN A 43 -12.15 -1.15 8.09
CA ASN A 43 -12.05 -0.42 6.82
C ASN A 43 -11.03 0.73 6.88
N LYS A 44 -10.91 1.43 8.02
CA LYS A 44 -9.90 2.48 8.19
C LYS A 44 -8.48 1.88 8.20
N PHE A 45 -8.26 0.77 8.91
CA PHE A 45 -6.98 0.08 8.92
C PHE A 45 -6.60 -0.44 7.53
N PHE A 46 -7.56 -0.99 6.79
CA PHE A 46 -7.35 -1.40 5.40
C PHE A 46 -6.87 -0.23 4.54
N ARG A 47 -7.55 0.93 4.58
CA ARG A 47 -7.13 2.12 3.84
C ARG A 47 -5.75 2.62 4.25
N MET A 48 -5.41 2.57 5.54
CA MET A 48 -4.07 2.92 6.00
C MET A 48 -3.00 1.94 5.50
N ALA A 49 -3.33 0.65 5.39
CA ALA A 49 -2.44 -0.35 4.81
C ALA A 49 -2.19 -0.05 3.31
N VAL A 50 -3.23 0.27 2.54
CA VAL A 50 -3.11 0.71 1.14
C VAL A 50 -2.21 1.93 1.01
N SER A 51 -2.42 2.98 1.83
CA SER A 51 -1.57 4.18 1.80
C SER A 51 -0.12 3.89 2.19
N LYS A 52 0.13 2.91 3.06
CA LYS A 52 1.50 2.47 3.37
C LYS A 52 2.13 1.70 2.22
N ASP A 53 1.35 0.90 1.49
CA ASP A 53 1.80 0.20 0.30
C ASP A 53 2.20 1.18 -0.82
N GLN A 54 1.38 2.21 -1.06
CA GLN A 54 1.68 3.32 -1.99
C GLN A 54 2.95 4.08 -1.58
N TYR A 55 3.06 4.48 -0.31
CA TYR A 55 4.26 5.14 0.20
C TYR A 55 5.52 4.28 0.01
N GLY A 56 5.40 2.98 0.24
CA GLY A 56 6.47 2.02 -0.02
C GLY A 56 6.84 1.92 -1.49
N ASN A 57 5.88 2.06 -2.41
CA ASN A 57 6.12 2.04 -3.86
C ASN A 57 7.08 3.16 -4.28
N VAL A 58 6.88 4.36 -3.74
CA VAL A 58 7.74 5.53 -3.96
C VAL A 58 9.10 5.36 -3.29
N VAL A 59 9.11 5.01 -1.99
CA VAL A 59 10.37 4.95 -1.21
C VAL A 59 11.32 3.86 -1.70
N CYS A 60 10.77 2.74 -2.19
CA CYS A 60 11.56 1.59 -2.64
C CYS A 60 11.67 1.51 -4.16
N GLU A 61 11.36 2.59 -4.89
CA GLU A 61 11.29 2.63 -6.35
C GLU A 61 12.53 2.00 -7.00
N GLU A 62 13.72 2.51 -6.69
CA GLU A 62 14.96 2.10 -7.35
C GLU A 62 15.30 0.64 -7.02
N LEU A 63 15.06 0.23 -5.77
CA LEU A 63 15.28 -1.14 -5.31
C LEU A 63 14.36 -2.11 -6.07
N PHE A 64 13.06 -1.84 -6.11
CA PHE A 64 12.08 -2.74 -6.71
C PHE A 64 12.16 -2.77 -8.23
N ASN A 65 12.40 -1.63 -8.88
CA ASN A 65 12.65 -1.59 -10.31
C ASN A 65 13.92 -2.37 -10.71
N SER A 66 14.94 -2.41 -9.84
CA SER A 66 16.18 -3.13 -10.11
C SER A 66 16.09 -4.64 -9.81
N THR A 67 15.26 -5.03 -8.85
CA THR A 67 15.27 -6.41 -8.32
C THR A 67 14.02 -7.21 -8.64
N LEU A 68 12.85 -6.60 -8.77
CA LEU A 68 11.56 -7.31 -8.83
C LEU A 68 10.98 -7.45 -10.23
N ARG A 69 11.34 -6.60 -11.19
CA ARG A 69 10.87 -6.68 -12.59
C ARG A 69 11.98 -7.04 -13.56
N LYS A 70 11.61 -7.59 -14.71
CA LYS A 70 12.50 -7.76 -15.87
C LYS A 70 12.65 -6.43 -16.62
N LYS A 71 13.71 -6.30 -17.42
CA LYS A 71 14.05 -5.03 -18.10
C LYS A 71 12.99 -4.60 -19.12
N GLU A 72 12.36 -5.58 -19.77
CA GLU A 72 11.30 -5.41 -20.77
C GLU A 72 9.92 -5.07 -20.19
N SER A 73 9.78 -5.04 -18.85
CA SER A 73 8.52 -4.67 -18.22
C SER A 73 8.11 -3.25 -18.57
N LYS A 74 6.82 -3.07 -18.86
CA LYS A 74 6.17 -1.78 -19.06
C LYS A 74 5.63 -1.16 -17.76
N HIS A 75 5.66 -1.91 -16.65
CA HIS A 75 5.11 -1.49 -15.36
C HIS A 75 6.24 -1.30 -14.36
N SER A 76 6.58 -0.05 -14.07
CA SER A 76 7.58 0.35 -13.08
C SER A 76 6.97 0.60 -11.72
N PHE A 77 7.75 0.37 -10.66
CA PHE A 77 7.45 0.90 -9.32
C PHE A 77 7.73 2.41 -9.29
N GLY A 78 7.19 3.11 -8.31
CA GLY A 78 7.49 4.53 -8.05
C GLY A 78 6.32 5.50 -8.16
N ASP A 79 5.22 5.10 -8.79
CA ASP A 79 4.00 5.93 -8.88
C ASP A 79 3.35 6.07 -7.48
N GLU A 80 3.19 7.31 -7.01
CA GLU A 80 2.63 7.64 -5.69
C GLU A 80 1.16 7.25 -5.51
N ASP A 81 0.42 7.09 -6.61
CA ASP A 81 -0.99 6.68 -6.61
C ASP A 81 -1.13 5.16 -6.79
N GLU A 82 -0.04 4.44 -7.08
CA GLU A 82 -0.04 2.98 -7.25
C GLU A 82 0.57 2.21 -6.06
N THR A 83 -0.03 1.07 -5.72
CA THR A 83 0.48 0.19 -4.66
C THR A 83 1.58 -0.76 -5.17
N ILE A 84 2.50 -1.19 -4.29
CA ILE A 84 3.50 -2.22 -4.63
C ILE A 84 2.80 -3.49 -5.13
N SER A 85 1.74 -3.90 -4.43
CA SER A 85 0.94 -5.07 -4.77
C SER A 85 0.34 -5.00 -6.18
N SER A 86 -0.12 -3.83 -6.64
CA SER A 86 -0.67 -3.66 -7.98
C SER A 86 0.41 -3.76 -9.07
N VAL A 87 1.57 -3.12 -8.88
CA VAL A 87 2.70 -3.21 -9.81
C VAL A 87 3.19 -4.66 -9.94
N ILE A 88 3.30 -5.38 -8.80
CA ILE A 88 3.62 -6.82 -8.80
C ILE A 88 2.57 -7.60 -9.59
N GLY A 89 1.28 -7.31 -9.40
CA GLY A 89 0.18 -7.93 -10.11
C GLY A 89 0.27 -7.74 -11.63
N LYS A 90 0.45 -6.49 -12.09
CA LYS A 90 0.59 -6.16 -13.51
C LYS A 90 1.79 -6.87 -14.15
N ASN A 91 2.94 -6.86 -13.45
CA ASN A 91 4.14 -7.58 -13.89
C ASN A 91 3.96 -9.11 -13.88
N LEU A 92 3.20 -9.66 -12.93
CA LEU A 92 2.89 -11.08 -12.86
C LEU A 92 1.97 -11.50 -14.03
N ARG A 93 0.92 -10.72 -14.29
CA ARG A 93 -0.02 -10.93 -15.40
C ARG A 93 0.68 -10.93 -16.76
N ASP A 94 1.62 -10.00 -16.95
CA ASP A 94 2.35 -9.83 -18.21
C ASP A 94 3.61 -10.71 -18.29
N ASP A 95 3.84 -11.62 -17.32
CA ASP A 95 5.05 -12.44 -17.13
C ASP A 95 6.39 -11.67 -17.22
N THR A 96 6.37 -10.43 -16.77
CA THR A 96 7.54 -9.54 -16.69
C THR A 96 8.09 -9.40 -15.27
N LEU A 97 7.57 -10.18 -14.32
CA LEU A 97 8.08 -10.28 -12.97
C LEU A 97 9.35 -11.16 -12.90
N SER A 98 10.37 -10.70 -12.20
CA SER A 98 11.61 -11.45 -11.95
C SER A 98 11.38 -12.65 -11.01
N ILE A 99 12.41 -13.49 -10.82
CA ILE A 99 12.36 -14.57 -9.83
C ILE A 99 12.16 -14.02 -8.42
N ALA A 100 12.88 -12.96 -8.04
CA ALA A 100 12.74 -12.32 -6.73
C ALA A 100 11.32 -11.75 -6.54
N GLY A 101 10.78 -11.11 -7.58
CA GLY A 101 9.39 -10.63 -7.58
C GLY A 101 8.38 -11.77 -7.43
N LYS A 102 8.58 -12.91 -8.11
CA LYS A 102 7.73 -14.10 -7.96
C LYS A 102 7.79 -14.69 -6.54
N VAL A 103 8.95 -14.66 -5.89
CA VAL A 103 9.10 -15.05 -4.47
C VAL A 103 8.34 -14.10 -3.56
N LEU A 104 8.48 -12.79 -3.75
CA LEU A 104 7.74 -11.79 -2.98
C LEU A 104 6.23 -11.96 -3.15
N ASN A 105 5.76 -12.16 -4.38
CA ASN A 105 4.35 -12.44 -4.65
C ASN A 105 3.84 -13.70 -3.91
N LYS A 106 4.65 -14.76 -3.80
CA LYS A 106 4.27 -15.95 -3.02
C LYS A 106 4.12 -15.64 -1.53
N ILE A 107 4.97 -14.78 -0.97
CA ILE A 107 4.85 -14.33 0.42
C ILE A 107 3.54 -13.54 0.60
N LEU A 108 3.19 -12.65 -0.33
CA LEU A 108 1.91 -11.93 -0.28
C LEU A 108 0.71 -12.88 -0.38
N CYS A 109 0.78 -13.87 -1.27
CA CYS A 109 -0.26 -14.90 -1.43
C CYS A 109 -0.44 -15.80 -0.20
N PHE A 110 0.57 -15.91 0.67
CA PHE A 110 0.46 -16.64 1.93
C PHE A 110 -0.49 -15.94 2.92
N PHE A 111 -0.47 -14.60 2.97
CA PHE A 111 -1.38 -13.83 3.82
C PHE A 111 -2.78 -13.72 3.22
N GLN A 112 -2.88 -13.50 1.91
CA GLN A 112 -4.15 -13.44 1.20
C GLN A 112 -4.02 -14.05 -0.19
N LYS A 113 -4.81 -15.08 -0.49
CA LYS A 113 -4.78 -15.72 -1.80
C LYS A 113 -5.09 -14.71 -2.91
N ASP A 114 -4.24 -14.71 -3.94
CA ASP A 114 -4.31 -13.86 -5.14
C ASP A 114 -4.27 -12.35 -4.82
N HIS A 115 -3.57 -11.99 -3.74
CA HIS A 115 -3.47 -10.60 -3.25
C HIS A 115 -3.05 -9.61 -4.34
N ALA A 116 -1.94 -9.87 -5.03
CA ALA A 116 -1.41 -8.95 -6.03
C ALA A 116 -2.30 -8.82 -7.28
N LEU A 117 -3.03 -9.87 -7.66
CA LEU A 117 -3.95 -9.80 -8.80
C LEU A 117 -5.21 -9.00 -8.46
N LYS A 118 -5.74 -9.15 -7.24
CA LYS A 118 -6.87 -8.36 -6.75
C LYS A 118 -6.52 -6.86 -6.65
N ALA A 119 -5.30 -6.54 -6.24
CA ALA A 119 -4.82 -5.17 -6.17
C ALA A 119 -4.76 -4.44 -7.54
N ILE A 120 -4.87 -5.16 -8.67
CA ILE A 120 -5.02 -4.55 -9.99
C ILE A 120 -6.45 -4.04 -10.21
N GLU A 121 -7.45 -4.76 -9.70
CA GLU A 121 -8.88 -4.45 -9.88
C GLU A 121 -9.30 -3.29 -8.98
N ASP A 122 -8.80 -3.25 -7.74
CA ASP A 122 -9.14 -2.23 -6.74
C ASP A 122 -8.70 -0.78 -7.09
N LEU A 123 -7.94 -0.57 -8.18
CA LEU A 123 -7.55 0.76 -8.69
C LEU A 123 -8.48 1.30 -9.80
N ASN A 124 -9.40 0.47 -10.33
CA ASN A 124 -10.28 0.84 -11.43
C ASN A 124 -11.73 1.16 -11.00
N ASP A 125 -12.03 1.11 -9.69
CA ASP A 125 -13.32 1.44 -9.07
C ASP A 125 -13.27 2.76 -8.28
#